data_AF-I2C6H7-F1
#
_entry.id   AF-I2C6H7-F1
#
_cell.length_a   1.000
_cell.length_b   1.000
_cell.length_c   1.000
_cell.angle_alpha   90.00
_cell.angle_beta   90.00
_cell.angle_gamma   90.00
#
_symmetry.space_group_name_H-M   'P 1'
#
loop_
_entity.id
_entity.type
_entity.pdbx_description
1 polymer ?
#
loop_
_entity_poly.entity_id
_entity_poly.type
_entity_poly.pdbx_seq_one_letter_code
_entity_poly.pdbx_strand_id
1 'polypeptide(L)'
;MYPCLICGFKGLETSPVYNGEYQKTFDICPCCGFEFGYSEDHDVSLGFIVTPDHLIEAAFQLYRKQWIEGGMKLFSPNDVPAECKNDHFLTFDALLKQLKGLNLNLNNFDINGFYDE
;
A
#
# COMPACT_ATOMS: atom_id res chain seq x y z
N MET A 1 -15.18 3.30 5.46
CA MET A 1 -13.87 3.37 4.81
C MET A 1 -13.47 1.99 4.32
N TYR A 2 -12.87 1.92 3.13
CA TYR A 2 -12.46 0.69 2.45
C TYR A 2 -10.96 0.42 2.66
N PRO A 3 -10.51 -0.85 2.59
CA PRO A 3 -9.10 -1.19 2.73
C PRO A 3 -8.30 -0.78 1.48
N CYS A 4 -7.13 -0.21 1.71
CA CYS A 4 -6.14 0.04 0.66
C CYS A 4 -5.50 -1.26 0.19
N LEU A 5 -5.50 -1.51 -1.13
CA LEU A 5 -4.89 -2.72 -1.72
C LEU A 5 -3.37 -2.76 -1.53
N ILE A 6 -2.73 -1.61 -1.30
CA ILE A 6 -1.29 -1.54 -1.08
C ILE A 6 -0.96 -1.89 0.37
N CYS A 7 -1.37 -1.07 1.33
CA CYS A 7 -0.90 -1.19 2.71
C CYS A 7 -1.88 -1.89 3.64
N GLY A 8 -3.13 -2.11 3.24
CA GLY A 8 -4.19 -2.72 4.07
C GLY A 8 -4.91 -1.76 5.03
N PHE A 9 -4.50 -0.50 5.11
CA PHE A 9 -5.15 0.51 5.95
C PHE A 9 -6.61 0.77 5.50
N LYS A 10 -7.55 0.79 6.44
CA LYS A 10 -8.98 1.02 6.18
C LYS A 10 -9.31 2.52 6.21
N GLY A 11 -8.80 3.25 5.24
CA GLY A 11 -8.91 4.72 5.17
C GLY A 11 -9.50 5.27 3.87
N LEU A 12 -9.80 4.44 2.88
CA LEU A 12 -10.31 4.93 1.58
C LEU A 12 -11.80 5.29 1.66
N GLU A 13 -12.20 6.33 0.95
CA GLU A 13 -13.60 6.76 0.85
C GLU A 13 -14.38 5.84 -0.09
N THR A 14 -13.75 5.45 -1.18
CA THR A 14 -14.28 4.61 -2.25
C THR A 14 -13.58 3.24 -2.26
N SER A 15 -14.32 2.19 -2.60
CA SER A 15 -13.74 0.86 -2.78
C SER A 15 -12.90 0.83 -4.07
N PRO A 16 -11.61 0.48 -4.04
CA PRO A 16 -10.81 0.30 -5.24
C PRO A 16 -11.14 -1.00 -5.99
N VAL A 17 -12.13 -1.77 -5.51
CA VAL A 17 -12.64 -2.99 -6.13
C VAL A 17 -14.16 -2.92 -6.25
N TYR A 18 -14.68 -3.17 -7.45
CA TYR A 18 -16.11 -3.28 -7.73
C TYR A 18 -16.35 -4.53 -8.57
N ASN A 19 -17.29 -5.39 -8.16
CA ASN A 19 -17.57 -6.68 -8.81
C ASN A 19 -16.32 -7.56 -9.07
N GLY A 20 -15.31 -7.46 -8.21
CA GLY A 20 -14.06 -8.22 -8.32
C GLY A 20 -13.02 -7.60 -9.25
N GLU A 21 -13.31 -6.44 -9.85
CA GLU A 21 -12.39 -5.73 -10.74
C GLU A 21 -11.84 -4.46 -10.09
N TYR A 22 -10.58 -4.15 -10.39
CA TYR A 22 -9.92 -2.93 -9.97
C TYR A 22 -10.60 -1.68 -10.56
N GLN A 23 -10.75 -0.64 -9.76
CA GLN A 23 -11.32 0.64 -10.15
C GLN A 23 -10.33 1.79 -9.89
N LYS A 24 -10.19 2.69 -10.86
CA LYS A 24 -9.43 3.94 -10.73
C LYS A 24 -10.27 4.97 -9.98
N THR A 25 -10.25 4.92 -8.65
CA THR A 25 -11.09 5.77 -7.81
C THR A 25 -10.54 7.19 -7.62
N PHE A 26 -9.25 7.39 -7.89
CA PHE A 26 -8.47 8.60 -7.58
C PHE A 26 -8.42 8.95 -6.09
N ASP A 27 -8.83 8.02 -5.22
CA ASP A 27 -8.61 8.11 -3.78
C ASP A 27 -7.12 7.98 -3.49
N ILE A 28 -6.61 8.82 -2.59
CA ILE A 28 -5.25 8.71 -2.07
C ILE A 28 -5.29 8.02 -0.72
N CYS A 29 -4.50 6.96 -0.54
CA CYS A 29 -4.41 6.30 0.75
C CYS A 29 -3.71 7.20 1.78
N PRO A 30 -4.35 7.58 2.91
CA PRO A 30 -3.71 8.43 3.93
C PRO A 30 -2.53 7.74 4.63
N CYS A 31 -2.45 6.40 4.57
CA CYS A 31 -1.34 5.65 5.13
C CYS A 31 -0.14 5.64 4.17
N CYS A 32 -0.25 4.98 3.01
CA CYS A 32 0.89 4.76 2.11
C CYS A 32 1.03 5.76 0.96
N GLY A 33 0.05 6.66 0.78
CA GLY A 33 0.08 7.69 -0.27
C GLY A 33 -0.26 7.21 -1.68
N PHE A 34 -0.56 5.93 -1.88
CA PHE A 34 -0.95 5.42 -3.20
C PHE A 34 -2.26 6.06 -3.68
N GLU A 35 -2.24 6.64 -4.87
CA GLU A 35 -3.39 7.20 -5.58
C GLU A 35 -3.89 6.22 -6.64
N PHE A 36 -5.09 5.67 -6.43
CA PHE A 36 -5.64 4.63 -7.31
C PHE A 36 -6.09 5.19 -8.66
N GLY A 37 -5.37 4.88 -9.73
CA GLY A 37 -5.61 5.43 -11.06
C GLY A 37 -4.47 6.30 -11.57
N TYR A 38 -3.47 6.56 -10.71
CA TYR A 38 -2.33 7.42 -10.99
C TYR A 38 -1.00 6.74 -10.59
N SER A 39 -0.88 6.27 -9.35
CA SER A 39 0.38 5.76 -8.81
C SER A 39 0.86 4.49 -9.51
N GLU A 40 -0.04 3.64 -10.03
CA GLU A 40 0.35 2.47 -10.82
C GLU A 40 1.07 2.84 -12.13
N ASP A 41 0.86 4.05 -12.65
CA ASP A 41 1.43 4.54 -13.90
C ASP A 41 2.65 5.45 -13.65
N HIS A 42 2.69 6.16 -12.51
CA HIS A 42 3.64 7.25 -12.29
C HIS A 42 4.64 7.02 -11.15
N ASP A 43 4.29 6.22 -10.15
CA ASP A 43 5.10 6.05 -8.94
C ASP A 43 5.85 4.71 -8.92
N VAL A 44 5.63 3.87 -9.92
CA VAL A 44 6.34 2.60 -10.13
C VAL A 44 6.88 2.51 -11.55
N SER A 45 8.02 1.84 -11.72
CA SER A 45 8.65 1.66 -13.04
C SER A 45 8.53 0.22 -13.50
N LEU A 46 7.51 -0.07 -14.32
CA LEU A 46 7.36 -1.34 -15.05
C LEU A 46 7.89 -1.29 -16.49
N GLY A 47 8.36 -0.12 -16.95
CA GLY A 47 8.82 0.09 -18.33
C GLY A 47 7.72 0.40 -19.34
N PHE A 48 6.50 0.71 -18.86
CA PHE A 48 5.36 1.14 -19.69
C PHE A 48 5.04 2.61 -19.41
N ILE A 49 4.41 3.28 -20.39
CA ILE A 49 3.88 4.65 -20.21
C ILE A 49 2.59 4.61 -19.38
N VAL A 50 1.76 3.59 -19.63
CA VAL A 50 0.55 3.27 -18.87
C VAL A 50 0.62 1.79 -18.52
N THR A 51 0.46 1.46 -17.25
CA THR A 51 0.49 0.09 -16.76
C THR A 51 -0.68 -0.69 -17.35
N PRO A 52 -0.41 -1.79 -18.06
CA PRO A 52 -1.47 -2.66 -18.56
C PRO A 52 -2.30 -3.26 -17.41
N ASP A 53 -3.61 -3.40 -17.59
CA ASP A 53 -4.52 -3.90 -16.53
C ASP A 53 -4.07 -5.24 -15.93
N HIS A 54 -3.56 -6.15 -16.74
CA HIS A 54 -3.06 -7.46 -16.29
C HIS A 54 -1.76 -7.40 -15.47
N LEU A 55 -1.12 -6.24 -15.37
CA LEU A 55 0.09 -5.98 -14.58
C LEU A 55 -0.17 -5.06 -13.37
N ILE A 56 -1.42 -4.66 -13.12
CA ILE A 56 -1.76 -3.77 -11.99
C ILE A 56 -1.34 -4.36 -10.65
N GLU A 57 -1.52 -5.67 -10.46
CA GLU A 57 -1.06 -6.32 -9.23
C GLU A 57 0.47 -6.23 -9.09
N ALA A 58 1.24 -6.31 -10.18
CA ALA A 58 2.69 -6.14 -10.13
C ALA A 58 3.07 -4.71 -9.73
N ALA A 59 2.36 -3.70 -10.25
CA ALA A 59 2.51 -2.31 -9.83
C ALA A 59 2.23 -2.13 -8.32
N PHE A 60 1.15 -2.73 -7.81
CA PHE A 60 0.82 -2.67 -6.38
C PHE A 60 1.90 -3.30 -5.50
N GLN A 61 2.43 -4.45 -5.90
CA GLN A 61 3.51 -5.14 -5.19
C GLN A 61 4.80 -4.30 -5.17
N LEU A 62 5.16 -3.68 -6.31
CA LEU A 62 6.35 -2.82 -6.40
C LEU A 62 6.23 -1.58 -5.54
N TYR A 63 5.10 -0.86 -5.61
CA TYR A 63 4.89 0.32 -4.78
C TYR A 63 4.93 -0.05 -3.29
N ARG A 64 4.23 -1.13 -2.91
CA ARG A 64 4.24 -1.63 -1.53
C ARG A 64 5.67 -1.87 -1.04
N LYS A 65 6.48 -2.56 -1.85
CA LYS A 65 7.89 -2.82 -1.54
C LYS A 65 8.68 -1.52 -1.35
N GLN A 66 8.61 -0.60 -2.30
CA GLN A 66 9.30 0.69 -2.23
C GLN A 66 8.90 1.50 -0.99
N TRP A 67 7.62 1.54 -0.67
CA TRP A 67 7.11 2.24 0.51
C TRP A 67 7.63 1.62 1.82
N ILE A 68 7.69 0.28 1.90
CA ILE A 68 8.23 -0.40 3.08
C ILE A 68 9.75 -0.20 3.20
N GLU A 69 10.50 -0.34 2.11
CA GLU A 69 11.95 -0.08 2.07
C GLU A 69 12.26 1.39 2.37
N GLY A 70 11.35 2.30 2.04
CA GLY A 70 11.38 3.72 2.41
C GLY A 70 11.00 4.02 3.87
N GLY A 71 10.84 2.99 4.71
CA GLY A 71 10.57 3.12 6.14
C GLY A 71 9.09 3.31 6.50
N MET A 72 8.16 3.03 5.58
CA MET A 72 6.71 3.15 5.82
C MET A 72 6.27 4.56 6.25
N LYS A 73 6.84 5.59 5.63
CA LYS A 73 6.47 6.99 5.88
C LYS A 73 4.98 7.19 5.58
N LEU A 74 4.27 7.83 6.51
CA LEU A 74 2.85 8.12 6.38
C LEU A 74 2.62 9.31 5.44
N PHE A 75 1.62 9.19 4.57
CA PHE A 75 1.22 10.28 3.68
C PHE A 75 0.47 11.39 4.43
N SER A 76 -0.56 11.00 5.19
CA SER A 76 -1.33 11.89 6.06
C SER A 76 -1.28 11.37 7.51
N PRO A 77 -0.20 11.66 8.27
CA PRO A 77 -0.05 11.15 9.63
C PRO A 77 -1.27 11.44 10.51
N ASN A 78 -1.91 12.60 10.37
CA ASN A 78 -3.06 13.00 11.20
C ASN A 78 -4.29 12.10 11.01
N ASP A 79 -4.41 11.44 9.86
CA ASP A 79 -5.53 10.55 9.55
C ASP A 79 -5.26 9.09 9.97
N VAL A 80 -4.06 8.82 10.48
CA VAL A 80 -3.66 7.49 10.97
C VAL A 80 -3.66 7.48 12.51
N PRO A 81 -4.30 6.48 13.14
CA PRO A 81 -4.38 6.38 14.60
C PRO A 81 -3.01 6.41 15.29
N ALA A 82 -2.92 7.08 16.44
CA ALA A 82 -1.67 7.29 17.16
C ALA A 82 -0.99 5.98 17.59
N GLU A 83 -1.77 4.96 17.91
CA GLU A 83 -1.31 3.62 18.28
C GLU A 83 -0.64 2.85 17.13
N CYS A 84 -0.86 3.28 15.88
CA CYS A 84 -0.33 2.63 14.69
C CYS A 84 0.98 3.26 14.19
N LYS A 85 1.45 4.35 14.80
CA LYS A 85 2.54 5.16 14.26
C LYS A 85 3.56 5.59 15.30
N ASN A 86 4.78 5.79 14.86
CA ASN A 86 5.80 6.54 15.57
C ASN A 86 6.07 7.82 14.78
N ASP A 87 5.55 8.94 15.29
CA ASP A 87 5.60 10.24 14.62
C ASP A 87 5.04 10.19 13.19
N HIS A 88 5.89 10.29 12.17
CA HIS A 88 5.51 10.27 10.74
C HIS A 88 5.61 8.89 10.07
N PHE A 89 5.85 7.81 10.84
CA PHE A 89 6.10 6.47 10.29
C PHE A 89 5.13 5.44 10.86
N LEU A 90 4.65 4.52 10.02
CA LEU A 90 3.86 3.39 10.49
C LEU A 90 4.74 2.44 11.30
N THR A 91 4.23 1.93 12.43
CA THR A 91 4.93 0.90 13.17
C THR A 91 4.87 -0.43 12.42
N PHE A 92 5.89 -1.26 12.62
CA PHE A 92 5.96 -2.56 11.99
C PHE A 92 4.81 -3.50 12.42
N ASP A 93 4.42 -3.47 13.70
CA ASP A 93 3.26 -4.22 14.20
C ASP A 93 1.96 -3.82 13.48
N ALA A 94 1.79 -2.53 13.20
CA ALA A 94 0.65 -2.04 12.44
C ALA A 94 0.73 -2.52 10.99
N LEU A 95 1.91 -2.44 10.35
CA LEU A 95 2.12 -2.99 9.01
C LEU A 95 1.67 -4.46 8.93
N LEU A 96 2.15 -5.32 9.83
CA LEU A 96 1.82 -6.74 9.83
C LEU A 96 0.32 -7.00 9.99
N LYS A 97 -0.36 -6.25 10.86
CA LYS A 97 -1.82 -6.35 11.02
C LYS A 97 -2.54 -5.97 9.74
N GLN A 98 -2.12 -4.89 9.08
CA GLN A 98 -2.76 -4.43 7.86
C GLN A 98 -2.54 -5.41 6.69
N LEU A 99 -1.31 -5.91 6.51
CA LEU A 99 -1.00 -6.85 5.41
C LEU A 99 -1.66 -8.22 5.58
N LYS A 100 -1.81 -8.72 6.81
CA LYS A 100 -2.62 -9.93 7.08
C LYS A 100 -4.07 -9.75 6.63
N GLY A 101 -4.61 -8.53 6.66
CA GLY A 101 -5.94 -8.21 6.17
C GLY A 101 -6.09 -8.29 4.64
N LEU A 102 -4.97 -8.31 3.89
CA LEU A 102 -4.96 -8.41 2.43
C LEU A 102 -4.82 -9.85 1.92
N ASN A 103 -4.75 -10.85 2.81
CA ASN A 103 -4.53 -12.26 2.45
C ASN A 103 -3.27 -12.51 1.59
N LEU A 104 -2.23 -11.70 1.77
CA LEU A 104 -0.95 -11.86 1.07
C LEU A 104 -0.12 -12.99 1.68
N ASN A 105 0.65 -13.69 0.85
CA ASN A 105 1.66 -14.63 1.33
C ASN A 105 2.92 -13.86 1.76
N LEU A 106 3.10 -13.72 3.07
CA LEU A 106 4.23 -12.99 3.65
C LEU A 106 5.53 -13.81 3.73
N ASN A 107 5.55 -15.06 3.25
CA ASN A 107 6.78 -15.87 3.27
C ASN A 107 7.84 -15.37 2.28
N ASN A 108 7.41 -14.66 1.22
CA ASN A 108 8.31 -14.04 0.24
C ASN A 108 8.65 -12.58 0.61
N PHE A 109 8.30 -12.15 1.82
CA PHE A 109 8.48 -10.79 2.30
C PHE A 109 9.93 -10.60 2.77
N ASP A 110 10.84 -10.59 1.81
CA ASP A 110 12.27 -10.38 2.04
C ASP A 110 12.53 -8.87 2.23
N ILE A 111 12.32 -8.41 3.45
CA ILE A 111 12.68 -7.04 3.87
C ILE A 111 13.93 -7.16 4.73
N ASN A 112 15.00 -6.47 4.31
CA ASN A 112 16.19 -6.31 5.13
C ASN A 112 15.79 -5.78 6.52
N GLY A 113 16.11 -6.53 7.59
CA GLY A 113 15.75 -6.22 8.98
C GLY A 113 14.63 -7.08 9.60
N PHE A 114 14.11 -8.09 8.89
CA PHE A 114 13.09 -9.03 9.41
C PHE A 114 13.68 -10.23 10.19
N TYR A 115 14.99 -10.49 10.08
CA TYR A 115 15.64 -11.70 10.60
C TYR A 115 16.84 -11.47 11.53
N ASP A 116 17.11 -10.23 11.93
CA ASP A 116 18.18 -9.94 12.89
C ASP A 116 17.57 -9.87 14.31
N GLU A 117 17.23 -11.04 14.87
CA GLU A 117 17.11 -11.27 16.32
C GLU A 117 18.26 -12.17 16.81
#